data_AF-A0A497LD72-F1
#
_entry.id   AF-A0A497LD72-F1
#
_cell.length_a   1.000
_cell.length_b   1.000
_cell.length_c   1.000
_cell.angle_alpha   90.00
_cell.angle_beta   90.00
_cell.angle_gamma   90.00
#
_symmetry.space_group_name_H-M   'P 1'
#
loop_
_entity.id
_entity.type
_entity.pdbx_description
1 polymer ?
#
loop_
_entity_poly.entity_id
_entity_poly.type
_entity_poly.pdbx_seq_one_letter_code
_entity_poly.pdbx_strand_id
1 'polypeptide(L)' 'MDTTEMLFVPWQRIADWKCTACGLCCRAYSVVLNFQEWLNIVKNYGVDKTVSGLDKLFIKRRSDGSCIFLYKFSNM' A
#
# COMPACT_ATOMS: atom_id res chain seq x y z
N MET A 1 -6.50 -11.07 27.21
CA MET A 1 -6.15 -12.01 26.13
C MET A 1 -7.01 -11.60 24.95
N ASP A 2 -6.53 -10.64 24.14
CA ASP A 2 -7.28 -10.12 22.99
C ASP A 2 -6.90 -10.97 21.78
N THR A 3 -7.79 -11.89 21.42
CA THR A 3 -7.66 -12.67 20.18
C THR A 3 -8.23 -11.83 19.06
N THR A 4 -7.38 -11.00 18.45
CA THR A 4 -7.71 -10.36 17.18
C THR A 4 -7.89 -11.46 16.13
N GLU A 5 -9.14 -11.86 15.90
CA GLU A 5 -9.53 -12.84 14.88
C GLU A 5 -9.02 -12.38 13.51
N MET A 6 -8.09 -13.16 12.93
CA MET A 6 -7.66 -12.94 11.55
C MET A 6 -8.73 -13.48 10.62
N LEU A 7 -9.61 -12.59 10.15
CA LEU A 7 -10.58 -12.91 9.11
C LEU A 7 -9.84 -13.12 7.77
N PHE A 8 -9.75 -14.37 7.34
CA PHE A 8 -9.22 -14.72 6.03
C PHE A 8 -10.27 -14.45 4.96
N VAL A 9 -10.02 -13.47 4.09
CA VAL A 9 -10.86 -13.23 2.91
C VAL A 9 -10.36 -14.12 1.76
N PRO A 10 -11.18 -15.04 1.23
CA PRO A 10 -10.78 -15.87 0.09
C PRO A 10 -10.51 -14.97 -1.12
N TRP A 11 -9.27 -15.00 -1.64
CA TRP A 11 -8.83 -14.08 -2.69
C TRP A 11 -9.71 -14.12 -3.94
N GLN A 12 -10.24 -15.30 -4.29
CA GLN A 12 -11.16 -15.49 -5.42
C GLN A 12 -12.51 -14.76 -5.28
N ARG A 13 -12.87 -14.31 -4.07
CA ARG A 13 -14.12 -13.60 -3.78
C ARG A 13 -13.95 -12.09 -3.70
N ILE A 14 -12.72 -11.58 -3.87
CA ILE A 14 -12.45 -10.14 -3.90
C ILE A 14 -12.72 -9.66 -5.34
N ALA A 15 -13.90 -9.11 -5.56
CA ALA A 15 -14.32 -8.61 -6.88
C ALA A 15 -13.42 -7.46 -7.36
N ASP A 16 -13.02 -6.58 -6.45
CA ASP A 16 -12.09 -5.50 -6.71
C ASP A 16 -11.25 -5.23 -5.46
N TRP A 17 -9.94 -5.01 -5.67
CA TRP A 17 -9.08 -4.46 -4.63
C TRP A 17 -8.90 -2.97 -4.91
N LYS A 18 -9.54 -2.13 -4.10
CA LYS A 18 -9.37 -0.69 -4.14
C LYS A 18 -8.68 -0.22 -2.87
N CYS A 19 -7.56 0.49 -3.03
CA CYS A 19 -6.94 1.19 -1.91
C CYS A 19 -7.88 2.28 -1.40
N THR A 20 -8.43 2.12 -0.20
CA THR A 20 -9.21 3.17 0.51
C THR A 20 -8.31 4.05 1.39
N ALA A 21 -6.99 3.98 1.20
CA ALA A 21 -5.98 4.66 2.01
C ALA A 21 -6.06 4.35 3.52
N CYS A 22 -6.58 3.17 3.92
CA CYS A 22 -6.60 2.74 5.33
C CYS A 22 -5.22 2.39 5.91
N GLY A 23 -4.23 2.12 5.06
CA GLY A 23 -2.84 1.86 5.46
C GLY A 23 -2.55 0.45 5.98
N LEU A 24 -3.57 -0.36 6.29
CA LEU A 24 -3.40 -1.72 6.82
C LEU A 24 -2.72 -2.65 5.79
N CYS A 25 -3.19 -2.63 4.55
CA CYS A 25 -2.61 -3.45 3.47
C CYS A 25 -1.12 -3.11 3.22
N CYS A 26 -0.75 -1.84 3.36
CA CYS A 26 0.63 -1.38 3.18
C CYS A 26 1.54 -1.77 4.36
N ARG A 27 0.98 -2.14 5.51
CA ARG A 27 1.75 -2.74 6.61
C ARG A 27 2.04 -4.22 6.37
N ALA A 28 1.10 -4.93 5.77
CA ALA A 28 1.23 -6.36 5.50
C ALA A 28 2.01 -6.65 4.20
N TYR A 29 1.88 -5.80 3.18
CA TYR A 29 2.37 -6.09 1.83
C TYR A 29 3.17 -4.93 1.23
N SER A 30 4.15 -5.28 0.40
CA SER A 30 4.80 -4.33 -0.51
C SER A 30 3.89 -4.11 -1.71
N VAL A 31 3.42 -2.88 -1.90
CA VAL A 31 2.52 -2.54 -3.01
C VAL A 31 3.35 -2.38 -4.29
N VAL A 32 3.25 -3.36 -5.17
CA VAL A 32 3.87 -3.34 -6.50
C VAL A 32 3.16 -2.31 -7.36
N LEU A 33 3.92 -1.51 -8.09
CA LEU A 33 3.46 -0.54 -9.07
C LEU A 33 3.73 -1.08 -10.46
N ASN A 34 2.75 -0.94 -11.35
CA ASN A 34 3.02 -0.99 -12.77
C ASN A 34 3.70 0.33 -13.22
N PHE A 35 4.22 0.34 -14.45
CA PHE A 35 4.98 1.48 -14.96
C PHE A 35 4.16 2.78 -15.03
N GLN A 36 2.89 2.70 -15.42
CA GLN A 36 2.00 3.86 -15.52
C GLN A 36 1.71 4.47 -14.15
N GLU A 37 1.46 3.64 -13.14
CA GLU A 37 1.27 4.07 -11.75
C GLU A 37 2.53 4.73 -11.21
N TRP A 38 3.70 4.12 -11.45
CA TRP A 38 4.98 4.68 -11.06
C TRP A 38 5.22 6.05 -11.71
N LEU A 39 5.04 6.18 -13.03
CA LEU A 39 5.18 7.46 -13.73
C LEU A 39 4.26 8.54 -13.14
N ASN A 40 3.00 8.19 -12.88
CA ASN A 40 2.05 9.10 -12.26
C ASN A 40 2.51 9.53 -10.87
N ILE A 41 3.02 8.61 -10.05
CA ILE A 41 3.54 8.93 -8.71
C ILE A 41 4.76 9.84 -8.80
N VAL A 42 5.75 9.50 -9.62
CA VAL A 42 6.99 10.27 -9.75
C VAL A 42 6.69 11.69 -10.24
N LYS A 43 5.81 11.84 -11.24
CA LYS A 43 5.43 13.14 -11.80
C LYS A 43 4.73 14.06 -10.78
N ASN A 44 3.89 13.51 -9.91
CA ASN A 44 3.07 14.30 -8.99
C ASN A 44 3.68 14.46 -7.59
N TYR A 45 4.49 13.50 -7.12
CA TYR A 45 4.94 13.44 -5.72
C TYR A 45 6.45 13.24 -5.54
N GLY A 46 7.19 13.00 -6.61
CA GLY A 46 8.64 12.76 -6.58
C GLY A 46 9.02 11.28 -6.50
N VAL A 47 10.23 10.98 -6.97
CA VAL A 47 10.77 9.60 -7.03
C VAL A 47 11.01 9.01 -5.64
N ASP A 48 11.25 9.85 -4.63
CA ASP A 48 11.50 9.46 -3.24
C ASP A 48 10.29 8.81 -2.55
N LYS A 49 9.11 8.80 -3.20
CA LYS A 49 7.91 8.08 -2.76
C LYS A 49 7.85 6.63 -3.25
N THR A 50 8.85 6.19 -4.02
CA THR A 50 8.92 4.85 -4.59
C THR A 50 10.22 4.15 -4.20
N VAL A 51 10.26 2.84 -4.34
CA VAL A 51 11.46 2.01 -4.16
C VAL A 51 11.54 1.02 -5.33
N SER A 52 12.72 0.87 -5.91
CA SER A 52 12.99 -0.16 -6.93
C SER A 52 13.51 -1.43 -6.27
N GLY A 53 12.92 -2.57 -6.63
CA GLY A 53 13.50 -3.91 -6.40
C GLY A 53 14.28 -4.39 -7.63
N LEU A 54 14.51 -5.70 -7.71
CA LEU A 54 15.23 -6.33 -8.82
C LEU A 54 14.52 -6.15 -10.17
N ASP A 55 13.20 -6.38 -10.21
CA ASP A 55 12.39 -6.39 -11.43
C ASP A 55 11.08 -5.59 -11.28
N LYS A 56 10.84 -4.99 -10.12
CA LYS A 56 9.56 -4.39 -9.74
C LYS A 56 9.76 -3.04 -9.07
N LEU A 57 8.74 -2.19 -9.23
CA LEU A 57 8.64 -0.90 -8.58
C LEU A 57 7.63 -1.00 -7.45
N PHE A 58 7.87 -0.31 -6.34
CA PHE A 58 7.04 -0.38 -5.16
C PHE A 58 6.75 1.01 -4.62
N ILE A 59 5.62 1.15 -3.94
CA ILE A 59 5.38 2.30 -3.07
C ILE A 59 6.35 2.23 -1.89
N LYS A 60 6.99 3.36 -1.56
CA LYS A 60 7.87 3.44 -0.40
C LYS A 60 7.08 3.28 0.89
N ARG A 61 7.65 2.53 1.83
CA ARG A 61 7.16 2.43 3.21
C ARG A 61 7.94 3.38 4.09
N ARG A 62 7.28 3.93 5.10
CA ARG A 62 7.92 4.65 6.21
C ARG A 62 8.68 3.67 7.10
N SER A 63 9.49 4.18 8.01
CA SER A 63 10.25 3.37 8.97
C SER A 63 9.36 2.51 9.89
N ASP A 64 8.13 2.95 10.16
CA ASP A 64 7.12 2.21 10.92
C ASP A 64 6.37 1.14 10.09
N GLY A 65 6.78 0.95 8.83
CA GLY A 65 6.15 0.04 7.89
C GLY A 65 4.83 0.56 7.29
N SER A 66 4.36 1.75 7.61
CA SER A 66 3.17 2.33 6.97
C SER A 66 3.45 2.81 5.54
N CYS A 67 2.41 2.92 4.71
CA CYS A 67 2.53 3.53 3.39
C CYS A 67 2.99 4.98 3.47
N ILE A 68 3.88 5.44 2.59
CA ILE A 68 4.23 6.87 2.49
C ILE A 68 3.01 7.76 2.18
N PHE A 69 1.98 7.20 1.52
CA PHE A 69 0.70 7.85 1.20
C PHE A 69 -0.41 7.60 2.22
N LEU A 70 -0.12 6.94 3.34
CA LEU A 70 -1.11 6.82 4.42
C LEU A 70 -1.34 8.22 5.01
N TYR A 71 -2.50 8.80 4.68
CA TYR A 71 -3.07 9.94 5.39
C TYR A 71 -3.80 9.41 6.61
N LYS A 72 -3.65 10.07 7.77
CA LYS A 72 -4.56 9.83 8.88
C LYS A 72 -5.96 10.19 8.37
N PHE A 73 -6.79 9.20 8.07
CA PHE A 73 -8.22 9.37 8.26
C PHE A 73 -8.36 9.68 9.75
N SER A 74 -8.39 10.95 10.11
CA SER A 74 -8.92 11.35 11.41
C SER A 74 -10.32 10.78 11.45
N ASN A 75 -10.49 9.74 12.29
CA ASN A 75 -11.74 9.14 12.76
C ASN A 75 -12.98 9.87 12.21
N MET A 76 -13.60 9.31 11.17
CA MET A 76 -15.02 9.56 10.93
C MET A 76 -15.83 8.68 11.87
#